data_AF-A0AAP2XL56-F1
#
_entry.id   AF-A0AAP2XL56-F1
#
_cell.length_a   1.000
_cell.length_b   1.000
_cell.length_c   1.000
_cell.angle_alpha   90.00
_cell.angle_beta   90.00
_cell.angle_gamma   90.00
#
_symmetry.space_group_name_H-M   'P 1'
#
loop_
_entity.id
_entity.type
_entity.pdbx_description
1 polymer ?
#
loop_
_entity_poly.entity_id
_entity_poly.type
_entity_poly.pdbx_seq_one_letter_code
_entity_poly.pdbx_strand_id
1 'polypeptide(L)'
;MELIINEKVYNFKFGIGFVRHLDGKSSIKQDGIQFGIGLETLIPNLLTGNTVTLSDCLFVANMTEKPRITQDQLDNYIDDEETNIDSLFDDVLEELKKSNATKKKAEKLLENYQKEQERLEAMEATQIQATE
;
A
#
# COMPACT_ATOMS: atom_id res chain seq x y z
N MET A 1 10.82 6.11 5.33
CA MET A 1 10.58 5.20 6.48
C MET A 1 11.86 4.40 6.76
N GLU A 2 12.08 4.05 8.02
CA GLU A 2 13.19 3.19 8.48
C GLU A 2 12.63 2.04 9.34
N LEU A 3 13.12 0.82 9.15
CA LEU A 3 12.80 -0.33 10.01
C LEU A 3 14.09 -1.02 10.46
N ILE A 4 14.08 -1.55 11.68
CA ILE A 4 15.15 -2.41 12.19
C ILE A 4 14.71 -3.86 12.05
N ILE A 5 15.40 -4.61 11.20
CA ILE A 5 15.07 -6.02 10.90
C ILE A 5 16.36 -6.83 11.04
N ASN A 6 16.36 -7.87 11.88
CA ASN A 6 17.55 -8.67 12.17
C ASN A 6 18.76 -7.80 12.58
N GLU A 7 18.55 -6.89 13.54
CA GLU A 7 19.55 -5.94 14.07
C GLU A 7 20.16 -4.99 13.01
N LYS A 8 19.58 -4.92 11.81
CA LYS A 8 20.03 -4.05 10.73
C LYS A 8 18.99 -3.00 10.41
N VAL A 9 19.48 -1.79 10.18
CA VAL A 9 18.67 -0.66 9.74
C VAL A 9 18.45 -0.73 8.23
N TYR A 10 17.18 -0.77 7.82
CA TYR A 10 16.76 -0.73 6.42
C TYR A 10 15.99 0.54 6.12
N ASN A 11 16.33 1.20 5.02
CA ASN A 11 15.65 2.40 4.54
C ASN A 11 14.65 2.05 3.43
N PHE A 12 13.47 2.66 3.48
CA PHE A 12 12.36 2.44 2.56
C PHE A 12 11.93 3.78 1.94
N LYS A 13 12.04 3.87 0.61
CA LYS A 13 11.82 5.09 -0.16
C LYS A 13 10.68 4.97 -1.16
N PHE A 14 9.61 5.71 -0.89
CA PHE A 14 8.39 5.74 -1.70
C PHE A 14 8.49 6.77 -2.84
N GLY A 15 9.59 6.75 -3.58
CA GLY A 15 9.91 7.72 -4.63
C GLY A 15 9.39 7.36 -6.03
N ILE A 16 9.81 8.11 -7.06
CA ILE A 16 9.39 7.84 -8.44
C ILE A 16 9.87 6.48 -8.96
N GLY A 17 11.00 5.96 -8.45
CA GLY A 17 11.47 4.60 -8.76
C GLY A 17 10.51 3.53 -8.25
N PHE A 18 10.03 3.68 -7.02
CA PHE A 18 9.00 2.83 -6.41
C PHE A 18 7.72 2.85 -7.24
N VAL A 19 7.18 4.03 -7.57
CA VAL A 19 5.95 4.16 -8.39
C VAL A 19 6.12 3.50 -9.75
N ARG A 20 7.25 3.73 -10.44
CA ARG A 20 7.52 3.10 -11.75
C ARG A 20 7.52 1.58 -11.67
N HIS A 21 8.07 1.02 -10.60
CA HIS A 21 8.11 -0.43 -10.43
C HIS A 21 6.72 -1.01 -10.17
N LEU A 22 5.91 -0.33 -9.36
CA LEU A 22 4.51 -0.71 -9.15
C LEU A 22 3.69 -0.64 -10.44
N ASP A 23 3.80 0.45 -11.19
CA ASP A 23 3.11 0.62 -12.47
C ASP A 23 3.53 -0.42 -13.52
N GLY A 24 4.79 -0.87 -13.47
CA GLY A 24 5.27 -1.96 -14.31
C GLY A 24 4.67 -3.33 -13.95
N LYS A 25 4.42 -3.58 -12.67
CA LYS A 25 3.76 -4.82 -12.18
C LYS A 25 2.24 -4.78 -12.37
N SER A 26 1.62 -3.62 -12.19
CA SER A 26 0.17 -3.41 -12.22
C SER A 26 -0.18 -2.41 -13.31
N SER A 27 -0.69 -2.90 -14.44
CA SER A 27 -1.12 -2.05 -15.55
C SER A 27 -2.36 -2.58 -16.24
N ILE A 28 -3.13 -1.66 -16.82
CA ILE A 28 -4.29 -1.98 -17.66
C ILE A 28 -4.06 -1.45 -19.07
N LYS A 29 -4.61 -2.16 -20.06
CA LYS A 29 -4.61 -1.72 -21.45
C LYS A 29 -6.00 -1.22 -21.80
N GLN A 30 -6.10 0.03 -22.23
CA GLN A 30 -7.33 0.64 -22.73
C GLN A 30 -7.02 1.30 -24.06
N ASP A 31 -7.78 0.94 -25.10
CA ASP A 31 -7.60 1.47 -26.46
C ASP A 31 -6.17 1.35 -27.01
N GLY A 32 -5.46 0.28 -26.64
CA GLY A 32 -4.07 0.04 -27.02
C GLY A 32 -3.03 0.82 -26.22
N ILE A 33 -3.45 1.70 -25.30
CA ILE A 33 -2.57 2.46 -24.40
C ILE A 33 -2.45 1.71 -23.06
N GLN A 34 -1.21 1.58 -22.57
CA GLN A 34 -0.93 0.97 -21.27
C GLN A 34 -0.89 2.05 -20.18
N PHE A 35 -1.72 1.90 -19.16
CA PHE A 35 -1.77 2.78 -17.99
C PHE A 35 -1.26 2.03 -16.76
N GLY A 36 -0.28 2.63 -16.07
CA GLY A 36 0.16 2.17 -14.76
C GLY A 36 -0.92 2.46 -13.71
N ILE A 37 -1.23 1.45 -12.90
CA ILE A 37 -2.22 1.52 -11.82
C ILE A 37 -1.64 0.98 -10.51
N GLY A 38 -0.35 1.22 -10.28
CA GLY A 38 0.39 0.69 -9.15
C GLY A 38 -0.19 1.12 -7.82
N LEU A 39 -0.42 2.43 -7.63
CA LEU A 39 -0.97 2.95 -6.37
C LEU A 39 -2.46 2.64 -6.23
N GLU A 40 -3.19 2.60 -7.33
CA GLU A 40 -4.62 2.25 -7.39
C GLU A 40 -4.90 0.83 -6.94
N THR A 41 -3.95 -0.09 -7.13
CA THR A 41 -4.04 -1.47 -6.63
C THR A 41 -3.45 -1.61 -5.23
N LEU A 42 -2.32 -0.95 -4.97
CA LEU A 42 -1.62 -1.01 -3.70
C LEU A 42 -2.46 -0.51 -2.52
N ILE A 43 -3.01 0.70 -2.61
CA ILE A 43 -3.62 1.38 -1.45
C ILE A 43 -4.88 0.65 -0.95
N PRO A 44 -5.84 0.24 -1.80
CA PRO A 44 -7.00 -0.52 -1.33
C PRO A 44 -6.63 -1.86 -0.69
N ASN A 45 -5.61 -2.54 -1.21
CA ASN A 45 -5.12 -3.78 -0.63
C ASN A 45 -4.49 -3.55 0.76
N LEU A 46 -3.73 -2.45 0.93
CA LEU A 46 -3.20 -2.08 2.25
C LEU A 46 -4.33 -1.75 3.25
N LEU A 47 -5.34 -0.99 2.83
CA LEU A 47 -6.49 -0.65 3.68
C LEU A 47 -7.32 -1.87 4.12
N THR A 48 -7.27 -2.96 3.36
CA THR A 48 -7.99 -4.20 3.66
C THR A 48 -7.10 -5.24 4.36
N GLY A 49 -5.91 -4.85 4.81
CA GLY A 49 -5.00 -5.70 5.59
C GLY A 49 -4.27 -6.77 4.79
N ASN A 50 -4.09 -6.58 3.48
CA ASN A 50 -3.41 -7.56 2.64
C ASN A 50 -1.89 -7.59 2.93
N THR A 51 -1.44 -8.57 3.71
CA THR A 51 -0.05 -8.71 4.16
C THR A 51 0.93 -9.01 3.03
N VAL A 52 0.50 -9.73 1.99
CA VAL A 52 1.31 -9.95 0.77
C VAL A 52 1.63 -8.62 0.11
N THR A 53 0.63 -7.75 -0.03
CA THR A 53 0.80 -6.41 -0.60
C THR A 53 1.69 -5.54 0.27
N LEU A 54 1.58 -5.65 1.60
CA LEU A 54 2.47 -4.95 2.53
C LEU A 54 3.94 -5.36 2.33
N SER A 55 4.20 -6.67 2.27
CA SER A 55 5.55 -7.20 2.06
C SER A 55 6.14 -6.75 0.72
N ASP A 56 5.38 -6.92 -0.37
CA ASP A 56 5.76 -6.46 -1.71
C ASP A 56 6.02 -4.95 -1.76
N CYS A 57 5.21 -4.16 -1.06
CA CYS A 57 5.36 -2.71 -0.97
C CYS A 57 6.71 -2.33 -0.37
N LEU A 58 7.03 -2.89 0.80
CA LEU A 58 8.27 -2.64 1.51
C LEU A 58 9.48 -3.14 0.71
N PHE A 59 9.38 -4.31 0.09
CA PHE A 59 10.43 -4.84 -0.77
C PHE A 59 10.75 -3.88 -1.93
N VAL A 60 9.72 -3.37 -2.62
CA VAL A 60 9.90 -2.41 -3.71
C VAL A 60 10.43 -1.08 -3.20
N ALA A 61 9.97 -0.61 -2.03
CA ALA A 61 10.43 0.64 -1.43
C ALA A 61 11.91 0.58 -1.01
N ASN A 62 12.45 -0.59 -0.68
CA ASN A 62 13.86 -0.76 -0.35
C ASN A 62 14.77 -1.01 -1.58
N MET A 63 14.25 -1.40 -2.75
CA MET A 63 15.07 -1.94 -3.84
C MET A 63 16.22 -1.02 -4.34
N THR A 64 16.03 0.30 -4.24
CA THR A 64 17.03 1.29 -4.64
C THR A 64 17.98 1.69 -3.51
N GLU A 65 17.71 1.22 -2.30
CA GLU A 65 18.39 1.59 -1.07
C GLU A 65 19.45 0.56 -0.68
N LYS A 66 20.28 0.93 0.30
CA LYS A 66 21.28 0.06 0.91
C LYS A 66 21.16 0.15 2.43
N PRO A 67 21.28 -0.97 3.17
CA PRO A 67 21.35 -2.34 2.67
C PRO A 67 20.06 -2.77 1.94
N ARG A 68 20.19 -3.75 1.03
CA ARG A 68 19.04 -4.36 0.35
C ARG A 68 18.50 -5.50 1.19
N ILE A 69 17.21 -5.44 1.49
CA ILE A 69 16.48 -6.52 2.13
C ILE A 69 16.12 -7.60 1.09
N THR A 70 16.06 -8.84 1.54
CA THR A 70 15.52 -9.94 0.73
C THR A 70 14.03 -10.13 1.02
N GLN A 71 13.29 -10.74 0.09
CA GLN A 71 11.88 -11.04 0.29
C GLN A 71 11.67 -11.89 1.56
N ASP A 72 12.43 -12.97 1.70
CA ASP A 72 12.38 -13.86 2.88
C ASP A 72 12.63 -13.13 4.20
N GLN A 73 13.54 -12.16 4.26
CA GLN A 73 13.77 -11.38 5.48
C GLN A 73 12.57 -10.51 5.86
N LEU A 74 11.85 -10.01 4.86
CA LEU A 74 10.68 -9.16 5.02
C LEU A 74 9.45 -9.99 5.41
N ASP A 75 9.26 -11.12 4.74
CA ASP A 75 8.20 -12.07 5.05
C ASP A 75 8.38 -12.62 6.48
N ASN A 76 9.58 -13.04 6.86
CA ASN A 76 9.87 -13.47 8.24
C ASN A 76 9.65 -12.35 9.27
N TYR A 77 9.92 -11.10 8.92
CA TYR A 77 9.66 -9.96 9.80
C TYR A 77 8.14 -9.73 9.99
N ILE A 78 7.34 -9.92 8.94
CA ILE A 78 5.88 -9.79 8.99
C ILE A 78 5.21 -10.97 9.70
N ASP A 79 5.76 -12.18 9.57
CA ASP A 79 5.26 -13.39 10.22
C ASP A 79 5.63 -13.47 11.72
N ASP A 80 6.53 -12.61 12.20
CA ASP A 80 6.95 -12.57 13.60
C ASP A 80 5.81 -12.09 14.51
N GLU A 81 5.47 -12.88 15.54
CA GLU A 81 4.41 -12.56 16.51
C GLU A 81 4.69 -11.27 17.30
N GLU A 82 5.94 -10.83 17.39
CA GLU A 82 6.33 -9.58 18.04
C GLU A 82 6.15 -8.35 17.13
N THR A 83 5.96 -8.56 15.82
CA THR A 83 5.72 -7.46 14.87
C THR A 83 4.30 -6.92 15.03
N ASN A 84 4.20 -5.63 15.38
CA ASN A 84 2.92 -4.94 15.38
C ASN A 84 2.48 -4.65 13.93
N ILE A 85 1.71 -5.57 13.38
CA ILE A 85 1.27 -5.54 11.98
C ILE A 85 0.38 -4.33 11.69
N ASP A 86 -0.52 -3.95 12.60
CA ASP A 86 -1.44 -2.82 12.42
C ASP A 86 -0.66 -1.51 12.31
N SER A 87 0.31 -1.30 13.21
CA SER A 87 1.20 -0.13 13.16
C SER A 87 2.02 -0.10 11.87
N LEU A 88 2.49 -1.26 11.38
CA LEU A 88 3.26 -1.32 10.15
C LEU A 88 2.43 -0.92 8.91
N PHE A 89 1.16 -1.34 8.85
CA PHE A 89 0.23 -0.87 7.82
C PHE A 89 0.02 0.64 7.90
N ASP A 90 -0.26 1.16 9.09
CA ASP A 90 -0.47 2.60 9.32
C ASP A 90 0.75 3.43 8.91
N ASP A 91 1.95 3.01 9.30
CA ASP A 91 3.19 3.71 8.98
C ASP A 91 3.46 3.72 7.47
N VAL A 92 3.20 2.61 6.75
CA VAL A 92 3.34 2.54 5.29
C VAL A 92 2.34 3.47 4.60
N LEU A 93 1.07 3.45 5.03
CA LEU A 93 0.04 4.35 4.49
C LEU A 93 0.37 5.82 4.75
N GLU A 94 0.89 6.15 5.93
CA GLU A 94 1.30 7.50 6.28
C GLU A 94 2.49 7.96 5.43
N GLU A 95 3.48 7.10 5.22
CA GLU A 95 4.64 7.41 4.39
C GLU A 95 4.27 7.62 2.92
N LEU A 96 3.31 6.85 2.40
CA LEU A 96 2.72 7.07 1.06
C LEU A 96 2.04 8.44 0.94
N LYS A 97 1.42 8.95 2.01
CA LYS A 97 0.84 10.30 2.06
C LYS A 97 1.88 11.39 2.20
N LYS A 98 3.03 11.12 2.83
CA LYS A 98 4.11 12.09 3.04
C LYS A 98 5.02 12.23 1.81
N SER A 99 5.32 11.14 1.12
CA SER A 99 6.30 11.14 0.03
C SER A 99 5.85 11.96 -1.18
N ASN A 100 6.74 12.79 -1.73
CA ASN A 100 6.42 13.70 -2.82
C ASN A 100 5.93 12.99 -4.10
N ALA A 101 6.40 11.78 -4.37
CA ALA A 101 6.03 11.04 -5.58
C ALA A 101 4.64 10.40 -5.49
N THR A 102 4.16 10.12 -4.28
CA THR A 102 2.93 9.35 -4.03
C THR A 102 1.81 10.20 -3.45
N LYS A 103 2.13 11.23 -2.64
CA LYS A 103 1.19 12.01 -1.82
C LYS A 103 -0.10 12.38 -2.53
N LYS A 104 0.00 13.03 -3.70
CA LYS A 104 -1.15 13.57 -4.43
C LYS A 104 -2.13 12.47 -4.85
N LYS A 105 -1.60 11.30 -5.23
CA LYS A 105 -2.40 10.17 -5.66
C LYS A 105 -2.94 9.40 -4.46
N ALA A 106 -2.11 9.23 -3.43
CA ALA A 106 -2.48 8.55 -2.20
C ALA A 106 -3.65 9.25 -1.49
N GLU A 107 -3.57 10.56 -1.27
CA GLU A 107 -4.64 11.36 -0.66
C GLU A 107 -5.97 11.20 -1.41
N LYS A 108 -5.93 11.32 -2.74
CA LYS A 108 -7.12 11.16 -3.57
C LYS A 108 -7.72 9.76 -3.49
N LEU A 109 -6.88 8.72 -3.47
CA LEU A 109 -7.34 7.33 -3.40
C LEU A 109 -7.97 7.01 -2.04
N LEU A 110 -7.36 7.49 -0.95
CA LEU A 110 -7.90 7.34 0.39
C LEU A 110 -9.25 8.06 0.54
N GLU A 111 -9.35 9.30 0.06
CA GLU A 111 -10.61 10.06 0.06
C GLU A 111 -11.70 9.34 -0.75
N ASN A 112 -11.36 8.83 -1.94
CA ASN A 112 -12.30 8.07 -2.76
C ASN A 112 -12.76 6.78 -2.07
N TYR A 113 -11.85 6.09 -1.38
CA TYR A 113 -12.17 4.86 -0.67
C TYR A 113 -13.13 5.14 0.50
N GLN A 114 -12.87 6.18 1.29
CA GLN A 114 -13.76 6.60 2.39
C GLN A 114 -15.17 6.93 1.88
N LYS A 115 -15.26 7.74 0.82
CA LYS A 115 -16.54 8.09 0.18
C LYS A 115 -17.30 6.86 -0.32
N GLU A 116 -16.59 5.87 -0.83
CA GLU A 116 -17.20 4.62 -1.28
C GLU A 116 -17.73 3.80 -0.10
N GLN A 117 -16.99 3.71 1.00
CA GLN A 117 -17.47 3.01 2.21
C GLN A 117 -18.72 3.68 2.78
N GLU A 118 -18.72 5.01 2.93
CA GLU A 118 -19.90 5.77 3.38
C GLU A 118 -21.11 5.55 2.46
N ARG A 119 -20.87 5.48 1.14
CA ARG A 119 -21.92 5.19 0.16
C ARG A 119 -22.49 3.78 0.35
N LEU A 120 -21.64 2.78 0.53
CA LEU A 120 -22.06 1.39 0.72
C LEU A 120 -22.88 1.23 2.00
N GLU A 121 -22.41 1.79 3.12
CA GLU A 121 -23.13 1.79 4.40
C GLU A 121 -24.51 2.46 4.29
N ALA A 122 -24.60 3.61 3.60
CA ALA A 122 -25.87 4.30 3.38
C ALA A 122 -26.84 3.49 2.50
N MET A 123 -26.32 2.78 1.49
CA MET A 123 -27.12 1.90 0.64
C MET A 123 -27.65 0.69 1.42
N GLU A 124 -26.84 0.09 2.29
CA GLU A 124 -27.26 -1.02 3.15
C GLU A 124 -28.34 -0.57 4.16
N ALA A 125 -28.14 0.57 4.81
CA ALA A 125 -29.13 1.13 5.74
C ALA A 125 -30.49 1.41 5.07
N THR A 126 -30.46 1.89 3.81
CA THR A 126 -31.69 2.16 3.04
C THR A 126 -32.41 0.87 2.63
N GLN A 127 -31.67 -0.18 2.30
CA GLN A 127 -32.26 -1.48 1.96
C GLN A 127 -32.92 -2.14 3.18
N ILE A 128 -32.28 -2.09 4.35
CA ILE A 128 -32.84 -2.64 5.60
C ILE A 128 -34.20 -1.99 5.92
N GLN A 129 -34.27 -0.66 5.85
CA GLN A 129 -35.51 0.11 6.10
C GLN A 129 -36.63 -0.15 5.07
N ALA A 130 -36.30 -0.62 3.86
CA ALA A 130 -37.31 -0.95 2.84
C ALA A 130 -37.87 -2.38 2.99
N THR A 131 -37.24 -3.21 3.82
CA THR A 131 -37.67 -4.58 4.12
C THR A 131 -38.39 -4.75 5.46
N GLU A 132 -38.43 -3.70 6.29
CA GLU A 132 -39.24 -3.58 7.52
C GLU A 132 -40.59 -2.89 7.25
#